data_AF-A0A2A2IU39-F1
#
_entry.id   AF-A0A2A2IU39-F1
#
_cell.length_a   1.000
_cell.length_b   1.000
_cell.length_c   1.000
_cell.angle_alpha   90.00
_cell.angle_beta   90.00
_cell.angle_gamma   90.00
#
_symmetry.space_group_name_H-M   'P 1'
#
loop_
_entity.id
_entity.type
_entity.pdbx_description
1 polymer ?
#
loop_
_entity_poly.entity_id
_entity_poly.type
_entity_poly.pdbx_seq_one_letter_code
_entity_poly.pdbx_strand_id
1 'polypeptide(L)'
;MFVLLESTHEGFIEHLGQQLNACGIDCHLLAMGRAEDGELHFALRLPLYSQMARARELLYRDRLFALRIDPVHQPMFQALRAEPRQNLLRWLSSPKALYVSATCMAVLVLGSLVEHFWR
;
A
#
# COMPACT_ATOMS: atom_id res chain seq x y z
N MET A 1 13.56 1.23 14.91
CA MET A 1 12.28 1.96 14.90
C MET A 1 11.85 2.10 13.45
N PHE A 2 10.65 1.69 13.10
CA PHE A 2 10.20 1.52 11.71
C PHE A 2 8.96 2.37 11.44
N VAL A 3 8.93 3.06 10.31
CA VAL A 3 7.75 3.85 9.90
C VAL A 3 6.77 2.94 9.19
N LEU A 4 5.52 2.91 9.66
CA LEU A 4 4.44 2.12 9.06
C LEU A 4 3.71 2.92 7.98
N LEU A 5 3.40 4.18 8.29
CA LEU A 5 2.56 5.06 7.48
C LEU A 5 2.91 6.52 7.75
N GLU A 6 2.81 7.35 6.72
CA GLU A 6 2.91 8.80 6.82
C GLU A 6 1.61 9.45 6.34
N SER A 7 1.22 10.56 6.95
CA SER A 7 0.02 11.33 6.62
C SER A 7 0.20 12.79 7.02
N THR A 8 -0.35 13.69 6.22
CA THR A 8 -0.45 15.13 6.56
C THR A 8 -1.60 15.45 7.51
N HIS A 9 -2.51 14.50 7.71
CA HIS A 9 -3.71 14.70 8.51
C HIS A 9 -3.57 14.03 9.88
N GLU A 10 -3.46 14.85 10.91
CA GLU A 10 -3.22 14.44 12.31
C GLU A 10 -4.34 13.53 12.85
N GLY A 11 -5.60 13.99 12.79
CA GLY A 11 -6.73 13.24 13.37
C GLY A 11 -6.92 11.85 12.75
N PHE A 12 -6.65 11.72 11.45
CA PHE A 12 -6.71 10.42 10.77
C PHE A 12 -5.64 9.46 11.29
N ILE A 13 -4.39 9.91 11.35
CA ILE A 13 -3.27 9.03 11.74
C ILE A 13 -3.28 8.71 13.23
N GLU A 14 -3.76 9.64 14.06
CA GLU A 14 -3.96 9.42 15.49
C GLU A 14 -5.04 8.36 15.72
N HIS A 15 -6.21 8.51 15.08
CA HIS A 15 -7.29 7.53 15.16
C HIS A 15 -6.82 6.14 14.70
N LEU A 16 -6.09 6.08 13.60
CA LEU A 16 -5.56 4.84 13.05
C LEU A 16 -4.53 4.18 13.99
N GLY A 17 -3.70 4.98 14.65
CA GLY A 17 -2.81 4.52 15.72
C GLY A 17 -3.56 3.95 16.92
N GLN A 18 -4.62 4.61 17.38
CA GLN A 18 -5.45 4.13 18.48
C GLN A 18 -6.11 2.77 18.14
N GLN A 19 -6.63 2.61 16.91
CA GLN A 19 -7.23 1.34 16.49
C GLN A 19 -6.20 0.22 16.35
N LEU A 20 -4.97 0.51 15.90
CA LEU A 20 -3.89 -0.46 15.82
C LEU A 20 -3.41 -0.89 17.22
N ASN A 21 -3.25 0.06 18.15
CA ASN A 21 -2.95 -0.23 19.56
C ASN A 21 -4.05 -1.11 20.19
N ALA A 22 -5.32 -0.83 19.90
CA ALA A 22 -6.45 -1.67 20.34
C ALA A 22 -6.49 -3.08 19.72
N CYS A 23 -5.68 -3.34 18.69
CA CYS A 23 -5.45 -4.66 18.09
C CYS A 23 -4.16 -5.32 18.58
N GLY A 24 -3.45 -4.73 19.55
CA GLY A 24 -2.19 -5.23 20.10
C GLY A 24 -0.96 -4.89 19.26
N ILE A 25 -1.06 -3.93 18.33
CA ILE A 25 0.09 -3.39 17.59
C ILE A 25 0.58 -2.17 18.32
N ASP A 26 1.75 -2.25 18.93
CA ASP A 26 2.36 -1.13 19.66
C ASP A 26 2.84 -0.08 18.65
N CYS A 27 2.17 1.06 18.61
CA CYS A 27 2.48 2.11 17.66
C CYS A 27 2.40 3.51 18.28
N HIS A 28 3.30 4.37 17.81
CA HIS A 28 3.46 5.73 18.32
C HIS A 28 3.38 6.76 17.21
N LEU A 29 2.73 7.88 17.50
CA LEU A 29 2.63 9.01 16.61
C LEU A 29 3.89 9.87 16.68
N LEU A 30 4.57 9.99 15.54
CA LEU A 30 5.61 10.94 15.15
C LEU A 30 5.12 12.25 14.49
N ALA A 31 5.16 13.42 15.13
CA ALA A 31 5.21 14.68 14.35
C ALA A 31 6.58 14.86 13.67
N MET A 32 6.64 14.72 12.34
CA MET A 32 7.89 14.73 11.53
C MET A 32 8.34 16.16 11.20
N GLY A 33 7.55 17.18 11.55
CA GLY A 33 7.77 18.57 11.19
C GLY A 33 7.09 18.92 9.86
N ARG A 34 7.48 20.05 9.27
CA ARG A 34 6.98 20.47 7.97
C ARG A 34 7.85 19.90 6.85
N ALA A 35 7.25 19.31 5.83
CA ALA A 35 7.99 18.90 4.65
C ALA A 35 8.20 20.10 3.69
N GLU A 36 8.84 19.86 2.54
CA GLU A 36 9.13 20.89 1.53
C GLU A 36 7.86 21.54 0.96
N ASP A 37 6.71 20.89 1.09
CA ASP A 37 5.38 21.40 0.74
C ASP A 37 4.82 22.42 1.76
N GLY A 38 5.47 22.58 2.92
CA GLY A 38 5.05 23.46 4.00
C GLY A 38 3.96 22.86 4.91
N GLU A 39 3.45 21.67 4.59
CA GLU A 39 2.45 20.95 5.38
C GLU A 39 3.12 20.20 6.53
N LEU A 40 2.39 20.03 7.65
CA LEU A 40 2.88 19.19 8.75
C LEU A 40 2.69 17.71 8.39
N HIS A 41 3.77 16.95 8.48
CA HIS A 41 3.75 15.50 8.26
C HIS A 41 3.80 14.76 9.58
N PHE A 42 2.98 13.73 9.68
CA PHE A 42 2.92 12.83 10.81
C PHE A 42 3.26 11.41 10.34
N ALA A 43 3.96 10.66 11.17
CA ALA A 43 4.35 9.28 10.90
C ALA A 43 3.88 8.36 12.02
N LEU A 44 3.22 7.27 11.66
CA LEU A 44 2.92 6.19 12.59
C LEU A 44 4.10 5.23 12.63
N ARG A 45 4.64 5.01 13.83
CA ARG A 45 5.89 4.29 14.04
C ARG A 45 5.66 3.02 14.83
N LEU A 46 6.39 1.97 14.47
CA LEU A 46 6.46 0.71 15.18
C LEU A 46 7.83 0.60 15.88
N PRO A 47 7.86 0.22 17.16
CA PRO A 47 9.12 -0.07 17.86
C PRO A 47 9.75 -1.35 17.31
N LEU A 48 8.94 -2.37 17.01
CA LEU A 48 9.36 -3.70 16.60
C LEU A 48 9.01 -4.00 15.14
N TYR A 49 10.00 -4.43 14.35
CA TYR A 49 9.79 -4.85 12.97
C TYR A 49 8.85 -6.06 12.85
N SER A 50 8.86 -6.97 13.83
CA SER A 50 8.02 -8.17 13.83
C SER A 50 6.53 -7.86 13.74
N GLN A 51 6.10 -6.68 14.22
CA GLN A 51 4.71 -6.24 14.16
C GLN A 51 4.32 -5.65 12.81
N MET A 52 5.28 -5.30 11.95
CA MET A 52 5.06 -4.62 10.67
C MET A 52 4.16 -5.43 9.73
N ALA A 53 4.42 -6.74 9.59
CA ALA A 53 3.63 -7.60 8.72
C ALA A 53 2.16 -7.67 9.17
N ARG A 54 1.95 -7.83 10.48
CA ARG A 54 0.61 -7.90 11.07
C ARG A 54 -0.11 -6.55 10.98
N ALA A 55 0.58 -5.45 11.22
CA ALA A 55 0.02 -4.11 11.09
C ALA A 55 -0.42 -3.83 9.64
N ARG A 56 0.40 -4.19 8.64
CA ARG A 56 0.02 -4.08 7.22
C ARG A 56 -1.16 -4.97 6.86
N GLU A 57 -1.22 -6.17 7.40
CA GLU A 57 -2.36 -7.07 7.19
C GLU A 57 -3.67 -6.45 7.70
N LEU A 58 -3.67 -5.89 8.92
CA LEU A 58 -4.82 -5.18 9.49
C LEU A 58 -5.20 -3.97 8.62
N LEU A 59 -4.22 -3.17 8.23
CA LEU A 59 -4.45 -1.95 7.45
C LEU A 59 -5.00 -2.23 6.06
N TYR A 60 -4.47 -3.21 5.33
CA TYR A 60 -4.79 -3.38 3.91
C TYR A 60 -5.75 -4.53 3.60
N ARG A 61 -5.82 -5.57 4.45
CA ARG A 61 -6.56 -6.80 4.16
C ARG A 61 -7.72 -7.06 5.11
N ASP A 62 -7.58 -6.72 6.39
CA ASP A 62 -8.59 -7.06 7.38
C ASP A 62 -9.88 -6.22 7.21
N ARG A 63 -11.02 -6.90 7.05
CA ARG A 63 -12.33 -6.25 6.88
C ARG A 63 -12.94 -5.80 8.21
N LEU A 64 -12.70 -6.54 9.29
CA LEU A 64 -13.22 -6.18 10.61
C LEU A 64 -12.51 -4.92 11.12
N PHE A 65 -11.21 -4.82 10.88
CA PHE A 65 -10.46 -3.61 11.16
C PHE A 65 -11.02 -2.39 10.43
N ALA A 66 -11.43 -2.54 9.17
CA ALA A 66 -12.03 -1.45 8.40
C ALA A 66 -13.34 -0.91 8.99
N LEU A 67 -14.11 -1.78 9.66
CA LEU A 67 -15.35 -1.39 10.33
C LEU A 67 -15.12 -0.63 11.65
N ARG A 68 -13.91 -0.71 12.21
CA ARG A 68 -13.53 0.03 13.44
C ARG A 68 -13.10 1.47 13.16
N ILE A 69 -12.86 1.80 11.90
CA ILE A 69 -12.48 3.16 11.49
C ILE A 69 -13.72 4.05 11.53
N ASP A 70 -13.58 5.21 12.17
CA ASP A 70 -14.62 6.23 12.25
C ASP A 70 -15.12 6.61 10.84
N PRO A 71 -16.44 6.71 10.61
CA PRO A 71 -17.00 7.14 9.33
C PRO A 71 -16.43 8.48 8.81
N VAL A 72 -16.02 9.40 9.68
CA VAL A 72 -15.36 10.66 9.27
C VAL A 72 -14.03 10.40 8.54
N HIS A 73 -13.31 9.34 8.95
CA HIS A 73 -12.00 8.96 8.44
C HIS A 73 -12.05 7.90 7.33
N GLN A 74 -13.22 7.32 7.05
CA GLN A 74 -13.40 6.33 6.00
C GLN A 74 -12.88 6.73 4.61
N PRO A 75 -13.16 7.95 4.08
CA PRO A 75 -12.69 8.29 2.72
C PRO A 75 -11.17 8.23 2.62
N MET A 76 -10.47 8.73 3.65
CA MET A 76 -9.00 8.69 3.71
C MET A 76 -8.46 7.27 3.88
N PHE A 77 -9.13 6.47 4.70
CA PHE A 77 -8.78 5.06 4.87
C PHE A 77 -8.96 4.24 3.59
N GLN A 78 -10.01 4.51 2.81
CA GLN A 78 -10.21 3.89 1.51
C GLN A 78 -9.14 4.33 0.50
N ALA A 79 -8.77 5.61 0.48
CA ALA A 79 -7.67 6.11 -0.35
C ALA A 79 -6.34 5.42 -0.01
N LEU A 80 -6.03 5.28 1.27
CA LEU A 80 -4.86 4.53 1.76
C LEU A 80 -4.84 3.08 1.25
N ARG A 81 -5.99 2.39 1.25
CA ARG A 81 -6.10 1.02 0.73
C ARG A 81 -6.01 0.93 -0.79
N ALA A 82 -6.33 2.01 -1.50
CA ALA A 82 -6.27 2.07 -2.95
C ALA A 82 -4.84 2.31 -3.47
N GLU A 83 -4.01 3.07 -2.76
CA GLU A 83 -2.61 3.35 -3.15
C GLU A 83 -1.78 2.11 -3.55
N PRO A 84 -1.71 1.02 -2.75
CA PRO A 84 -0.92 -0.14 -3.13
C PRO A 84 -1.47 -0.83 -4.39
N ARG A 85 -2.79 -0.80 -4.62
CA ARG A 85 -3.40 -1.34 -5.84
C ARG A 85 -3.08 -0.48 -7.06
N GLN A 86 -3.11 0.85 -6.89
CA GLN A 86 -2.78 1.78 -7.96
C GLN A 86 -1.29 1.72 -8.32
N ASN A 87 -0.39 1.56 -7.36
CA ASN A 87 1.03 1.36 -7.64
C ASN A 87 1.32 0.03 -8.34
N LEU A 88 0.63 -1.05 -7.96
CA LEU A 88 0.71 -2.32 -8.70
C LEU A 88 0.19 -2.19 -10.12
N LEU A 89 -0.96 -1.53 -10.31
CA LEU A 89 -1.53 -1.27 -11.64
C LEU A 89 -0.60 -0.39 -12.48
N ARG A 90 0.01 0.64 -11.89
CA ARG A 90 0.98 1.54 -12.55
C ARG A 90 2.27 0.81 -12.92
N TRP A 91 2.67 -0.16 -12.12
CA TRP A 91 3.82 -1.02 -12.42
C TRP A 91 3.49 -2.00 -13.57
N LEU A 92 2.32 -2.63 -13.53
CA LEU A 92 1.82 -3.52 -14.59
C LEU A 92 1.58 -2.79 -15.91
N SER A 93 1.13 -1.53 -15.86
CA SER A 93 0.96 -0.66 -17.03
C SER A 93 2.21 0.12 -17.40
N SER A 94 3.33 -0.12 -16.73
CA SER A 94 4.59 0.53 -17.09
C SER A 94 5.04 0.08 -18.49
N PRO A 95 5.65 0.97 -19.30
CA PRO A 95 6.06 0.64 -20.66
C PRO A 95 7.02 -0.57 -20.69
N LYS A 96 7.86 -0.76 -19.67
CA LYS A 96 8.72 -1.94 -19.53
C LYS A 96 7.95 -3.24 -19.36
N ALA A 97 6.88 -3.24 -18.56
CA ALA A 97 6.02 -4.41 -18.38
C ALA A 97 5.26 -4.76 -19.67
N LEU A 98 4.85 -3.74 -20.44
CA LEU A 98 4.23 -3.91 -21.76
C LEU A 98 5.21 -4.48 -22.81
N TYR A 99 6.48 -4.07 -22.79
CA TYR A 99 7.49 -4.66 -23.68
C TYR A 99 7.72 -6.14 -23.39
N VAL A 100 7.76 -6.53 -22.11
CA VAL A 100 7.95 -7.94 -21.69
C VAL A 100 6.74 -8.79 -22.08
N SER A 101 5.51 -8.28 -21.89
CA SER A 101 4.32 -9.02 -22.30
C SER A 101 4.20 -9.14 -23.82
N ALA A 102 4.54 -8.09 -24.57
CA ALA A 102 4.56 -8.11 -26.03
C ALA A 102 5.60 -9.07 -26.61
N THR A 103 6.81 -9.12 -26.02
CA THR A 103 7.84 -10.08 -26.44
C THR A 103 7.45 -11.52 -26.13
N CYS A 104 6.85 -11.78 -24.96
CA CYS A 104 6.36 -13.11 -24.63
C CYS A 104 5.27 -13.58 -25.61
N MET A 105 4.34 -12.69 -25.98
CA MET A 105 3.34 -12.97 -27.02
C MET A 105 3.99 -13.21 -28.38
N ALA A 106 4.97 -12.40 -28.80
CA ALA A 106 5.67 -12.57 -30.06
C ALA A 106 6.43 -13.92 -30.12
N VAL A 107 7.06 -14.34 -29.03
CA VAL A 107 7.73 -15.66 -28.93
C VAL A 107 6.72 -16.79 -29.04
N LEU A 108 5.55 -16.69 -28.40
CA LEU A 108 4.50 -17.70 -28.49
C LEU A 108 3.90 -17.80 -29.91
N VAL A 109 3.68 -16.66 -30.57
CA VAL A 109 3.15 -16.61 -31.94
C VAL A 109 4.19 -17.13 -32.95
N LEU A 110 5.46 -16.76 -32.79
CA LEU A 110 6.53 -17.28 -33.64
C LEU A 110 6.75 -18.78 -33.42
N GLY A 111 6.69 -19.23 -32.16
CA GLY A 111 6.77 -20.65 -31.81
C GLY A 111 5.64 -21.45 -32.45
N SER A 112 4.39 -20.98 -32.36
CA SER A 112 3.25 -21.69 -32.96
C SER A 112 3.28 -21.70 -34.49
N LEU A 113 3.77 -20.63 -35.13
CA LEU A 113 3.95 -20.59 -36.59
C LEU A 113 5.02 -21.56 -37.07
N VAL A 114 6.14 -21.69 -36.35
CA VAL A 114 7.19 -22.67 -36.67
C VAL A 114 6.65 -24.10 -36.51
N GLU A 115 5.90 -24.36 -35.44
CA GLU A 115 5.27 -25.65 -35.20
C GLU A 115 4.24 -26.02 -36.29
N HIS A 116 3.54 -25.03 -36.83
CA HIS A 116 2.58 -25.23 -37.92
C HIS A 116 3.23 -25.40 -39.29
N PHE A 117 4.41 -24.81 -39.53
CA PHE A 117 5.14 -24.95 -40.79
C PHE A 117 5.94 -26.27 -40.90
N TRP A 118 6.25 -26.90 -39.77
CA TRP A 118 7.00 -28.17 -39.71
C TRP A 118 6.11 -29.42 -39.61
N ARG A 119 4.79 -29.25 -39.60
CA ARG A 119 3.78 -30.32 -39.70
C ARG A 119 3.24 -30.44 -41.12
#